data_AF-A0A5S9X0D8-F1
#
_entry.id   AF-A0A5S9X0D8-F1
#
_cell.length_a   1.000
_cell.length_b   1.000
_cell.length_c   1.000
_cell.angle_alpha   90.00
_cell.angle_beta   90.00
_cell.angle_gamma   90.00
#
_symmetry.space_group_name_H-M   'P 1'
#
loop_
_entity.id
_entity.type
_entity.pdbx_description
1 polymer ?
#
loop_
_entity_poly.entity_id
_entity_poly.type
_entity_poly.pdbx_seq_one_letter_code
_entity_poly.pdbx_strand_id
1 'polypeptide(L)'
;MLIRVWEDPWIPTILARPAKSILNLRDSLLYVNDLIDQNTNLWKLDRLQALIDPVDIPLILGIRPSRTYLSDDFSWSHTKSGNYTVKSGYWATRDLSCDPPFQGPGVSALQAQV
;
A
#
# COMPACT_ATOMS: atom_id res chain seq x y z
N MET A 1 11.93 -9.28 -5.53
CA MET A 1 10.64 -8.59 -5.57
C MET A 1 9.66 -9.36 -6.44
N LEU A 2 8.69 -10.05 -5.83
CA LEU A 2 7.69 -10.90 -6.52
C LEU A 2 6.33 -10.19 -6.70
N ILE A 3 6.34 -8.85 -6.65
CA ILE A 3 5.14 -8.03 -6.73
C ILE A 3 4.73 -7.87 -8.20
N ARG A 4 3.51 -8.29 -8.55
CA ARG A 4 2.90 -8.13 -9.87
C ARG A 4 2.34 -6.73 -10.03
N VAL A 5 2.70 -6.08 -11.13
CA VAL A 5 2.41 -4.64 -11.35
C VAL A 5 0.91 -4.33 -11.35
N TRP A 6 0.11 -5.23 -11.93
CA TRP A 6 -1.31 -5.00 -12.21
C TRP A 6 -2.28 -5.65 -11.21
N GLU A 7 -1.77 -6.55 -10.37
CA GLU A 7 -2.61 -7.35 -9.47
C GLU A 7 -2.35 -6.99 -8.01
N ASP A 8 -1.08 -6.79 -7.63
CA ASP A 8 -0.72 -6.56 -6.25
C ASP A 8 -0.85 -5.07 -5.89
N PRO A 9 -1.28 -4.74 -4.66
CA PRO A 9 -1.44 -3.36 -4.23
C PRO A 9 -0.12 -2.74 -3.77
N TRP A 10 0.65 -2.17 -4.71
CA TRP A 10 1.99 -1.64 -4.44
C TRP A 10 2.14 -0.13 -4.62
N ILE A 11 1.10 0.57 -5.12
CA ILE A 11 1.11 2.03 -5.24
C ILE A 11 0.74 2.66 -3.89
N PRO A 12 1.54 3.61 -3.36
CA PRO A 12 1.35 4.20 -2.04
C PRO A 12 0.25 5.27 -2.05
N THR A 13 -1.01 4.85 -2.12
CA THR A 13 -2.20 5.71 -1.95
C THR A 13 -2.93 5.44 -0.61
N ILE A 14 -3.93 6.26 -0.29
CA ILE A 14 -4.74 6.17 0.96
C ILE A 14 -5.44 4.80 1.12
N LEU A 15 -5.53 4.03 0.06
CA LEU A 15 -5.61 2.57 0.10
C LEU A 15 -4.61 2.06 -0.93
N ALA A 16 -3.76 1.11 -0.55
CA ALA A 16 -2.81 0.55 -1.51
C ALA A 16 -3.57 -0.12 -2.65
N ARG A 17 -3.15 0.12 -3.88
CA ARG A 17 -3.79 -0.41 -5.09
C ARG A 17 -2.75 -0.75 -6.16
N PRO A 18 -3.11 -1.57 -7.16
CA PRO A 18 -2.24 -1.79 -8.32
C PRO A 18 -2.09 -0.53 -9.17
N ALA A 19 -1.06 -0.55 -10.02
CA ALA A 19 -0.80 0.52 -10.97
C ALA A 19 -1.88 0.57 -12.06
N LYS A 20 -2.17 1.77 -12.56
CA LYS A 20 -3.02 1.97 -13.73
C LYS A 20 -2.18 1.85 -14.99
N SER A 21 -2.68 1.09 -15.96
CA SER A 21 -2.06 0.92 -17.28
C SER A 21 -2.59 1.97 -18.24
N ILE A 22 -1.73 2.56 -19.07
CA ILE A 22 -2.17 3.34 -20.23
C ILE A 22 -2.65 2.45 -21.39
N LEU A 23 -2.19 1.20 -21.40
CA LEU A 23 -2.55 0.21 -22.41
C LEU A 23 -3.79 -0.58 -21.99
N ASN A 24 -4.64 -0.91 -22.98
CA ASN A 24 -5.79 -1.80 -22.78
C ASN A 24 -5.36 -3.24 -22.47
N LEU A 25 -4.18 -3.65 -22.95
CA LEU A 25 -3.61 -4.96 -22.69
C LEU A 25 -2.60 -4.87 -21.55
N ARG A 26 -2.83 -5.64 -20.49
CA ARG A 26 -1.94 -5.75 -19.32
C ARG A 26 -1.23 -7.08 -19.36
N ASP A 27 0.09 -7.05 -19.31
CA ASP A 27 0.89 -8.25 -19.20
C ASP A 27 0.90 -8.73 -17.73
N SER A 28 0.18 -9.82 -17.44
CA SER A 28 0.10 -10.41 -16.10
C SER A 28 1.45 -10.91 -15.56
N LEU A 29 2.45 -11.10 -16.42
CA LEU A 29 3.78 -11.57 -16.04
C LEU A 29 4.74 -10.42 -15.71
N LEU A 30 4.29 -9.16 -15.78
CA LEU A 30 5.12 -8.01 -15.46
C LEU A 30 5.27 -7.82 -13.95
N TYR A 31 6.51 -7.89 -13.47
CA TYR A 31 6.84 -7.64 -12.07
C TYR A 31 7.41 -6.23 -11.88
N VAL A 32 7.25 -5.70 -10.66
CA VAL A 32 7.83 -4.40 -10.30
C VAL A 32 9.36 -4.43 -10.42
N ASN A 33 10.00 -5.59 -10.23
CA ASN A 33 11.43 -5.78 -10.44
C ASN A 33 11.87 -5.48 -11.89
N ASP A 34 11.00 -5.74 -12.88
CA ASP A 34 11.33 -5.51 -14.29
C ASP A 34 11.35 -4.01 -14.63
N LEU A 35 10.63 -3.21 -13.85
CA LEU A 35 10.59 -1.74 -13.93
C LEU A 35 11.83 -1.08 -13.29
N ILE A 36 12.66 -1.85 -12.59
CA ILE A 36 13.87 -1.38 -11.92
C ILE A 36 15.10 -1.82 -12.74
N ASP A 37 16.07 -0.92 -12.88
CA ASP A 37 17.38 -1.25 -13.41
C ASP A 37 18.25 -1.83 -12.29
N GLN A 38 18.69 -3.07 -12.46
CA GLN A 38 19.47 -3.81 -11.47
C GLN A 38 20.87 -3.24 -11.28
N ASN A 39 21.42 -2.54 -12.28
CA ASN A 39 22.77 -1.97 -12.21
C ASN A 39 22.78 -0.66 -11.42
N THR A 40 21.79 0.20 -11.68
CA THR A 40 21.70 1.54 -11.08
C THR A 40 20.80 1.58 -9.85
N ASN A 41 19.98 0.56 -9.65
CA ASN A 41 18.93 0.50 -8.63
C ASN A 41 17.93 1.66 -8.77
N LEU A 42 17.73 2.14 -10.00
CA LEU A 42 16.81 3.23 -10.34
C LEU A 42 15.63 2.69 -11.15
N TRP A 43 14.54 3.43 -11.13
CA TRP A 43 13.39 3.16 -11.97
C TRP A 43 13.72 3.42 -13.45
N LYS A 44 13.31 2.51 -14.32
CA LYS A 44 13.39 2.69 -15.78
C LYS A 44 12.28 3.63 -16.24
N LEU A 45 12.57 4.92 -16.27
CA LEU A 45 11.61 5.97 -16.63
C LEU A 45 10.94 5.70 -17.98
N ASP A 46 11.68 5.23 -18.98
CA ASP A 46 11.15 4.92 -20.31
C ASP A 46 10.06 3.84 -20.25
N ARG A 47 10.26 2.82 -19.40
CA ARG A 47 9.28 1.73 -19.19
C ARG A 47 8.06 2.22 -18.42
N LEU A 48 8.26 3.08 -17.41
CA LEU A 48 7.15 3.66 -16.66
C LEU A 48 6.27 4.53 -17.57
N GLN A 49 6.87 5.40 -18.37
CA GLN A 49 6.13 6.27 -19.30
C GLN A 49 5.39 5.49 -20.40
N ALA A 50 5.92 4.33 -20.80
CA ALA A 50 5.30 3.50 -21.84
C ALA A 50 4.16 2.59 -21.35
N LEU A 51 4.09 2.30 -20.04
CA LEU A 51 3.18 1.29 -19.49
C LEU A 51 2.21 1.86 -18.45
N ILE A 52 2.67 2.80 -17.64
CA ILE A 52 1.98 3.26 -16.44
C ILE A 52 1.30 4.60 -16.70
N ASP A 53 0.11 4.77 -16.14
CA ASP A 53 -0.62 6.04 -16.17
C ASP A 53 0.22 7.16 -15.53
N PRO A 54 0.30 8.34 -16.18
CA PRO A 54 1.11 9.46 -15.68
C PRO A 54 0.75 9.91 -14.26
N VAL A 55 -0.46 9.63 -13.77
CA VAL A 55 -0.88 9.89 -12.39
C VAL A 55 -0.09 9.03 -11.38
N ASP A 56 0.29 7.81 -11.76
CA ASP A 56 0.96 6.85 -10.88
C ASP A 56 2.48 6.98 -10.93
N ILE A 57 3.05 7.49 -12.01
CA ILE A 57 4.50 7.71 -12.17
C ILE A 57 5.14 8.47 -10.99
N PRO A 58 4.64 9.65 -10.55
CA PRO A 58 5.26 10.36 -9.44
C PRO A 58 5.18 9.59 -8.11
N LEU A 59 4.14 8.78 -7.91
CA LEU A 59 3.99 7.93 -6.73
C LEU A 59 5.04 6.81 -6.72
N ILE A 60 5.25 6.17 -7.87
CA ILE A 60 6.25 5.12 -8.06
C ILE A 60 7.66 5.66 -7.87
N LEU A 61 7.96 6.84 -8.44
CA LEU A 61 9.26 7.49 -8.27
C LEU A 61 9.55 7.89 -6.82
N GLY A 62 8.51 8.09 -6.01
CA GLY A 62 8.64 8.29 -4.57
C GLY A 62 9.05 7.02 -3.79
N ILE A 63 8.83 5.83 -4.35
CA ILE A 63 9.29 4.57 -3.78
C ILE A 63 10.78 4.43 -4.06
N ARG A 64 11.58 4.30 -3.01
CA ARG A 64 13.01 4.00 -3.17
C ARG A 64 13.20 2.50 -3.36
N PRO A 65 13.74 2.03 -4.50
CA PRO A 65 14.11 0.64 -4.65
C PRO A 65 15.11 0.23 -3.55
N SER A 66 14.96 -1.00 -3.05
CA SER A 66 15.88 -1.51 -2.04
C SER A 66 17.25 -1.75 -2.67
N ARG A 67 18.31 -1.28 -1.99
CA ARG A 67 19.70 -1.59 -2.35
C ARG A 67 20.13 -2.99 -1.89
N THR A 68 19.37 -3.59 -0.98
CA THR A 68 19.69 -4.87 -0.36
C THR A 68 18.72 -5.92 -0.88
N TYR A 69 19.23 -7.10 -1.25
CA TYR A 69 18.45 -8.28 -1.64
C TYR A 69 17.74 -8.93 -0.44
N LEU A 70 17.16 -8.12 0.44
CA LEU A 70 16.28 -8.61 1.48
C LEU A 70 14.95 -9.01 0.85
N SER A 71 14.30 -10.02 1.41
CA SER A 71 12.93 -10.36 1.03
C SER A 71 12.03 -9.17 1.34
N ASP A 72 11.09 -8.90 0.43
CA ASP A 72 10.06 -7.89 0.66
C ASP A 72 9.21 -8.31 1.87
N ASP A 73 8.78 -7.33 2.66
CA ASP A 73 7.88 -7.50 3.79
C ASP A 73 6.65 -6.58 3.64
N PHE A 74 5.57 -6.91 4.33
CA PHE A 74 4.34 -6.14 4.27
C PHE A 74 4.43 -4.87 5.11
N SER A 75 3.89 -3.76 4.59
CA SER A 75 3.82 -2.50 5.32
C SER A 75 2.38 -2.00 5.49
N TRP A 76 2.10 -1.42 6.65
CA TRP A 76 0.81 -0.89 7.05
C TRP A 76 0.66 0.59 6.66
N SER A 77 -0.17 0.86 5.64
CA SER A 77 -0.37 2.19 5.05
C SER A 77 -0.92 3.26 6.00
N HIS A 78 -1.58 2.87 7.10
CA HIS A 78 -2.14 3.82 8.06
C HIS A 78 -1.11 4.34 9.09
N THR A 79 0.17 3.95 8.97
CA THR A 79 1.24 4.41 9.87
C THR A 79 2.45 4.85 9.07
N LYS A 80 3.13 5.92 9.51
CA LYS A 80 4.37 6.40 8.86
C LYS A 80 5.52 5.40 8.96
N SER A 81 5.53 4.55 9.99
CA SER A 81 6.53 3.50 10.18
C SER A 81 6.27 2.27 9.30
N GLY A 82 5.05 2.11 8.76
CA GLY A 82 4.64 0.88 8.09
C GLY A 82 4.37 -0.29 9.04
N ASN A 83 4.39 -0.08 10.36
CA ASN A 83 4.19 -1.16 11.32
C ASN A 83 2.73 -1.26 11.74
N TYR A 84 2.16 -2.46 11.64
CA TYR A 84 0.86 -2.74 12.19
C TYR A 84 0.91 -2.87 13.73
N THR A 85 -0.04 -2.24 14.40
CA THR A 85 -0.36 -2.45 15.82
C THR A 85 -1.87 -2.56 15.99
N VAL A 86 -2.33 -3.25 17.04
CA VAL A 86 -3.77 -3.32 17.37
C VAL A 86 -4.38 -1.91 17.47
N LYS A 87 -3.64 -0.96 18.04
CA LYS A 87 -4.04 0.44 18.18
C LYS A 87 -4.23 1.12 16.82
N SER A 88 -3.28 0.97 15.89
CA SER A 88 -3.40 1.54 14.55
C SER A 88 -4.50 0.88 13.73
N GLY A 89 -4.75 -0.42 13.93
CA GLY A 89 -5.89 -1.11 13.34
C GLY A 89 -7.22 -0.52 13.82
N TYR A 90 -7.38 -0.35 15.14
CA TYR A 90 -8.59 0.23 15.73
C TYR A 90 -8.86 1.66 15.25
N TRP A 91 -7.82 2.50 15.18
CA TRP A 91 -7.94 3.86 14.64
C TRP A 91 -8.35 3.86 13.16
N ALA A 92 -7.72 3.02 12.33
CA ALA A 92 -8.10 2.91 10.92
C ALA A 92 -9.57 2.50 10.76
N THR A 93 -10.07 1.55 11.57
CA THR A 93 -11.49 1.16 11.54
C THR A 93 -12.41 2.32 11.94
N ARG A 94 -12.05 3.08 12.98
CA ARG A 94 -12.84 4.25 13.43
C ARG A 94 -12.85 5.38 12.41
N ASP A 95 -11.75 5.65 11.73
CA ASP A 95 -11.70 6.70 10.71
C ASP A 95 -12.49 6.30 9.45
N LEU A 96 -12.55 5.00 9.13
CA LEU A 96 -13.32 4.46 7.99
C LEU A 96 -14.82 4.29 8.28
N SER A 97 -15.21 4.22 9.55
CA SER A 97 -16.61 4.10 9.97
C SER A 97 -17.12 5.46 10.43
N CYS A 98 -18.13 5.99 9.73
CA CYS A 98 -18.98 7.03 10.26
C CYS A 98 -19.66 6.44 11.52
N ASP A 99 -19.07 6.69 12.68
CA ASP A 99 -19.43 6.20 14.02
C ASP A 99 -19.77 4.69 14.14
N PRO A 100 -18.80 3.83 14.49
CA PRO A 100 -19.17 2.49 14.93
C PRO A 100 -19.88 2.59 16.29
N PRO A 101 -20.97 1.84 16.53
CA PRO A 101 -21.63 1.81 17.82
C PRO A 101 -20.60 1.44 18.90
N PHE A 102 -20.66 2.12 20.04
CA PHE A 102 -19.80 1.89 21.19
C PHE A 102 -19.72 0.39 21.52
N GLN A 103 -18.57 -0.22 21.23
CA GLN A 103 -18.26 -1.64 21.48
C GLN A 103 -17.32 -1.83 22.68
N GLY A 104 -17.34 -0.91 23.64
CA GLY A 104 -16.71 -1.13 24.94
C GLY A 104 -17.59 -2.03 25.81
N PRO A 105 -17.04 -2.79 26.77
CA PRO A 105 -17.86 -3.40 27.82
C PRO A 105 -18.60 -2.26 28.54
N GLY A 106 -19.92 -2.22 28.37
CA GLY A 106 -20.75 -1.18 28.97
C GLY A 106 -20.64 -1.24 30.49
N VAL A 107 -20.11 -0.18 31.11
CA VAL A 107 -20.12 -0.02 32.57
C VAL A 107 -21.53 0.15 33.15
N SER A 108 -22.56 0.16 32.30
CA SER A 108 -23.97 0.12 32.71
C SER A 108 -24.27 -1.06 33.64
N ALA A 109 -23.57 -2.18 33.52
CA ALA A 109 -23.69 -3.32 34.44
C ALA A 109 -23.06 -3.08 35.84
N LEU A 110 -22.32 -1.98 36.02
CA LEU A 110 -21.67 -1.58 37.27
C LEU A 110 -22.41 -0.45 38.00
N GLN A 111 -23.53 0.03 37.46
CA GLN A 111 -24.35 1.02 38.17
C GLN A 111 -25.12 0.30 39.28
N ALA A 112 -24.72 0.56 40.53
CA ALA A 112 -25.50 0.16 41.69
C ALA A 112 -26.87 0.86 41.62
N GLN A 113 -27.95 0.07 41.68
CA GLN A 113 -29.30 0.61 41.87
C GLN A 113 -29.38 1.28 43.24
N VAL A 114 -29.63 2.59 43.23
CA VAL A 114 -30.03 3.38 44.41
C VAL A 114 -31.55 3.47 44.44
#